data_AF-A0A840R389-F1
#
_entry.id   AF-A0A840R389-F1
#
_cell.length_a   1.000
_cell.length_b   1.000
_cell.length_c   1.000
_cell.angle_alpha   90.00
_cell.angle_beta   90.00
_cell.angle_gamma   90.00
#
_symmetry.space_group_name_H-M   'P 1'
#
loop_
_entity.id
_entity.type
_entity.pdbx_description
1 polymer ?
#
loop_
_entity_poly.entity_id
_entity_poly.type
_entity_poly.pdbx_seq_one_letter_code
_entity_poly.pdbx_strand_id
1 'polypeptide(L)'
;MPSIHHILKNCPHEVPTRHLERAQKLHRQLMDGTPAANLGGCRVKQTPDIIRFKIGRDWRLLYRKYGALLQPYCLVSRQNFEHVIKRR
;
A
#
# COMPACT_ATOMS: atom_id res chain seq x y z
N MET A 1 15.96 2.00 -3.14
CA MET A 1 14.60 1.53 -2.80
C MET A 1 13.87 2.67 -2.10
N PRO A 2 12.64 3.04 -2.50
CA PRO A 2 11.89 4.05 -1.78
C PRO A 2 11.47 3.50 -0.41
N SER A 3 11.86 4.18 0.67
CA SER A 3 11.41 3.84 2.02
C SER A 3 9.92 4.12 2.19
N ILE A 4 9.23 3.40 3.08
CA ILE A 4 7.81 3.67 3.37
C ILE A 4 7.58 5.14 3.75
N HIS A 5 8.51 5.77 4.48
CA HIS A 5 8.47 7.20 4.79
C HIS A 5 8.42 8.10 3.56
N HIS A 6 9.18 7.77 2.51
CA HIS A 6 9.19 8.53 1.27
C HIS A 6 7.85 8.44 0.54
N ILE A 7 7.23 7.25 0.54
CA ILE A 7 5.90 7.02 -0.02
C ILE A 7 4.81 7.78 0.76
N LEU A 8 4.90 7.77 2.09
CA LEU A 8 3.97 8.47 2.95
C LEU A 8 4.09 9.99 2.83
N LYS A 9 5.32 10.51 2.70
CA LYS A 9 5.59 11.95 2.57
C LYS A 9 5.23 12.50 1.19
N ASN A 10 5.38 11.70 0.14
CA ASN A 10 5.09 12.11 -1.24
C ASN A 10 3.65 11.79 -1.68
N CYS A 11 2.75 11.44 -0.76
CA CYS A 11 1.35 11.29 -1.11
C CYS A 11 0.80 12.67 -1.48
N PRO A 12 0.29 12.89 -2.71
CA PRO A 12 -0.15 14.21 -3.16
C PRO A 12 -1.44 14.70 -2.48
N HIS A 13 -2.02 13.89 -1.59
CA HIS A 13 -3.24 14.20 -0.87
C HIS A 13 -2.94 14.26 0.63
N GLU A 14 -3.60 15.14 1.38
CA GLU A 14 -3.48 15.19 2.83
C GLU A 14 -4.01 13.91 3.48
N VAL A 15 -3.09 13.06 3.94
CA VAL A 15 -3.42 11.84 4.66
C VAL A 15 -3.43 12.13 6.15
N PRO A 16 -4.53 11.86 6.86
CA PRO A 16 -4.57 11.98 8.32
C PRO A 16 -3.48 11.16 9.02
N THR A 17 -2.85 11.72 10.05
CA THR A 17 -1.72 11.11 10.78
C THR A 17 -2.01 9.68 11.25
N ARG A 18 -3.24 9.41 11.74
CA ARG A 18 -3.70 8.06 12.14
C ARG A 18 -3.58 7.01 11.02
N HIS A 19 -3.71 7.43 9.76
CA HIS A 19 -3.60 6.54 8.61
C HIS A 19 -2.13 6.33 8.21
N LEU A 20 -1.29 7.35 8.37
CA LEU A 20 0.16 7.23 8.21
C LEU A 20 0.76 6.26 9.23
N GLU A 21 0.40 6.40 10.51
CA GLU A 21 0.82 5.50 11.58
C GLU A 21 0.37 4.06 11.32
N ARG A 22 -0.87 3.87 10.86
CA ARG A 22 -1.38 2.54 10.48
C ARG A 22 -0.61 1.93 9.32
N ALA A 23 -0.28 2.74 8.30
CA ALA A 23 0.53 2.30 7.17
C ALA A 23 1.95 1.91 7.61
N GLN A 24 2.53 2.67 8.54
CA GLN A 24 3.84 2.39 9.10
C GLN A 24 3.85 1.14 9.98
N LYS A 25 2.83 0.95 10.82
CA LYS A 25 2.64 -0.28 11.61
C LYS A 25 2.55 -1.51 10.72
N LEU A 26 1.76 -1.42 9.65
CA LEU A 26 1.63 -2.49 8.66
C LEU A 26 2.97 -2.79 7.98
N HIS A 27 3.74 -1.76 7.63
CA HIS A 27 5.08 -1.93 7.07
C HIS A 27 6.01 -2.68 8.02
N ARG A 28 6.04 -2.33 9.32
CA ARG A 28 6.84 -3.06 10.32
C ARG A 28 6.46 -4.53 10.37
N GLN A 29 5.16 -4.84 10.47
CA GLN A 29 4.69 -6.23 10.50
C GLN A 29 5.07 -7.02 9.24
N LEU A 30 5.07 -6.38 8.06
CA LEU A 30 5.56 -7.01 6.82
C LEU A 30 7.07 -7.29 6.88
N MET A 31 7.87 -6.36 7.41
CA MET A 31 9.32 -6.54 7.57
C MET A 31 9.67 -7.59 8.62
N ASP A 32 8.82 -7.74 9.65
CA ASP A 32 8.92 -8.80 10.66
C ASP A 32 8.54 -10.19 10.11
N GLY A 33 8.26 -10.31 8.80
CA GLY A 33 7.97 -11.56 8.12
C GLY A 33 6.49 -11.98 8.17
N THR A 34 5.59 -11.12 8.65
CA THR A 34 4.16 -11.44 8.64
C THR A 34 3.66 -11.50 7.19
N PRO A 35 3.02 -12.61 6.76
CA PRO A 35 2.50 -12.73 5.41
C PRO A 35 1.50 -11.62 5.09
N ALA A 36 1.60 -11.04 3.89
CA ALA A 36 0.71 -9.99 3.42
C ALA A 36 -0.78 -10.37 3.54
N ALA A 37 -1.13 -11.64 3.32
CA ALA A 37 -2.50 -12.14 3.45
C ALA A 37 -3.07 -11.96 4.88
N ASN A 38 -2.24 -12.19 5.91
CA ASN A 38 -2.65 -12.06 7.32
C ASN A 38 -2.85 -10.59 7.72
N LEU A 39 -2.18 -9.67 7.03
CA LEU A 39 -2.33 -8.23 7.21
C LEU A 39 -3.47 -7.63 6.36
N GLY A 40 -4.29 -8.47 5.73
CA GLY A 40 -5.41 -8.04 4.87
C GLY A 40 -4.97 -7.53 3.49
N GLY A 41 -3.77 -7.90 3.05
CA GLY A 41 -3.26 -7.63 1.72
C GLY A 41 -3.96 -8.50 0.67
N CYS A 42 -4.50 -7.86 -0.36
CA CYS A 42 -5.12 -8.55 -1.49
C CYS A 42 -4.39 -8.21 -2.77
N ARG A 43 -4.11 -9.22 -3.61
CA ARG A 43 -3.58 -8.98 -4.96
C ARG A 43 -4.62 -8.28 -5.81
N VAL A 44 -4.17 -7.35 -6.65
CA VAL A 44 -5.02 -6.66 -7.62
C VAL A 44 -5.14 -7.54 -8.87
N LYS A 45 -6.36 -7.89 -9.27
CA LYS A 45 -6.59 -8.82 -10.41
C LYS A 45 -5.99 -8.30 -11.72
N GLN A 46 -6.14 -7.00 -11.98
CA GLN A 46 -5.62 -6.34 -13.19
C GLN A 46 -4.09 -6.24 -13.22
N THR A 47 -3.45 -6.25 -12.05
CA THR A 47 -2.00 -6.07 -11.90
C THR A 47 -1.53 -7.01 -10.78
N PRO A 48 -1.29 -8.30 -11.08
CA PRO A 48 -1.04 -9.31 -10.06
C PRO A 48 0.24 -9.05 -9.26
N ASP A 49 1.16 -8.24 -9.80
CA ASP A 49 2.37 -7.79 -9.13
C ASP A 49 2.09 -6.74 -8.04
N ILE A 50 0.85 -6.27 -7.90
CA ILE A 50 0.47 -5.27 -6.89
C ILE A 50 -0.37 -5.93 -5.81
N ILE A 51 0.07 -5.75 -4.56
CA ILE A 51 -0.70 -6.08 -3.35
C ILE A 51 -1.25 -4.79 -2.77
N ARG A 52 -2.55 -4.78 -2.50
CA ARG A 52 -3.27 -3.65 -1.92
C ARG A 52 -3.67 -3.96 -0.49
N PHE A 53 -3.36 -3.03 0.41
CA PHE A 53 -3.81 -3.00 1.80
C PHE A 53 -4.82 -1.89 2.02
N LYS A 54 -5.82 -2.14 2.87
CA LYS A 54 -6.82 -1.13 3.26
C LYS A 54 -6.31 -0.33 4.46
N ILE A 55 -6.14 0.97 4.28
CA ILE A 55 -5.81 1.90 5.36
C ILE A 55 -7.06 2.74 5.63
N GLY A 56 -7.90 2.27 6.56
CA GLY A 56 -9.22 2.87 6.78
C GLY A 56 -10.15 2.75 5.56
N ARG A 57 -11.15 3.64 5.50
CA ARG A 57 -12.19 3.62 4.46
C ARG A 57 -11.64 4.07 3.10
N ASP A 58 -10.90 5.18 3.12
CA ASP A 58 -10.60 5.96 1.92
C ASP A 58 -9.19 5.80 1.39
N TRP A 59 -8.28 5.15 2.11
CA TRP A 59 -6.87 5.02 1.69
C TRP A 59 -6.47 3.59 1.37
N ARG A 60 -5.61 3.44 0.36
CA ARG A 60 -5.07 2.17 -0.08
C ARG A 60 -3.56 2.28 -0.19
N LEU A 61 -2.89 1.43 0.57
CA LEU A 61 -1.43 1.29 0.51
C LEU A 61 -1.11 0.17 -0.46
N LEU A 62 -0.28 0.46 -1.45
CA LEU A 62 0.12 -0.46 -2.49
C LEU A 62 1.57 -0.89 -2.28
N TYR A 63 1.78 -2.19 -2.40
CA TYR A 63 3.09 -2.81 -2.50
C TYR A 63 3.22 -3.46 -3.86
N ARG A 64 4.40 -3.33 -4.46
CA ARG A 64 4.74 -4.02 -5.69
C ARG A 64 5.65 -5.19 -5.36
N LYS A 65 5.36 -6.34 -5.96
CA LYS A 65 6.20 -7.52 -5.91
C LYS A 65 7.36 -7.32 -6.88
N TYR A 66 8.58 -7.49 -6.38
CA TYR A 66 9.80 -7.45 -7.15
C TYR A 66 10.57 -8.74 -6.85
N GLY A 67 10.36 -9.76 -7.69
CA GLY A 67 10.84 -11.13 -7.42
C GLY A 67 10.20 -11.72 -6.16
N ALA A 68 11.03 -12.12 -5.19
CA ALA A 68 10.57 -12.64 -3.90
C ALA A 68 10.20 -11.54 -2.89
N LEU A 69 10.58 -10.28 -3.15
CA LEU A 69 10.44 -9.19 -2.20
C LEU A 69 9.18 -8.35 -2.47
N LEU A 70 8.63 -7.77 -1.40
CA LEU A 70 7.56 -6.78 -1.48
C LEU A 70 8.12 -5.40 -1.18
N GLN A 71 7.91 -4.48 -2.10
CA GLN A 71 8.38 -3.10 -2.00
C GLN A 71 7.20 -2.14 -1.85
N PRO A 72 7.27 -1.17 -0.94
CA PRO A 72 6.25 -0.13 -0.85
C PRO A 72 6.25 0.67 -2.16
N TYR A 73 5.07 0.83 -2.76
CA TYR A 73 4.91 1.43 -4.07
C TYR A 73 4.26 2.80 -4.00
N CYS A 74 3.05 2.90 -3.44
CA CYS A 74 2.37 4.18 -3.25
C CYS A 74 1.24 4.11 -2.22
N LEU A 75 0.89 5.25 -1.64
CA LEU A 75 -0.33 5.46 -0.87
C LEU A 75 -1.27 6.32 -1.72
N VAL A 76 -2.48 5.82 -1.97
CA VAL A 76 -3.45 6.51 -2.82
C VAL A 76 -4.84 6.52 -2.18
N SER A 77 -5.65 7.50 -2.54
CA SER A 77 -7.07 7.50 -2.21
C SER A 77 -7.79 6.35 -2.94
N ARG A 78 -8.93 5.92 -2.41
CA ARG A 78 -9.79 4.90 -3.01
C ARG A 78 -10.21 5.32 -4.41
N GLN A 79 -10.59 6.58 -4.60
CA GLN A 79 -10.99 7.10 -5.91
C GLN A 79 -9.84 6.99 -6.90
N ASN A 80 -8.65 7.49 -6.54
CA ASN A 80 -7.50 7.43 -7.44
C ASN A 80 -7.07 5.98 -7.73
N PHE A 81 -7.17 5.07 -6.75
CA PHE A 81 -6.94 3.65 -6.98
C PHE A 81 -7.88 3.05 -8.04
N GLU A 82 -9.18 3.35 -7.96
CA GLU A 82 -10.16 2.89 -8.95
C GLU A 82 -9.90 3.52 -10.33
N HIS A 83 -9.53 4.80 -10.36
CA HIS A 83 -9.24 5.52 -11.61
C HIS A 83 -7.95 5.07 -12.30
N VAL A 84 -6.87 4.85 -11.56
CA VAL A 84 -5.53 4.62 -12.13
C VAL A 84 -5.21 3.14 -12.28
N ILE A 85 -5.57 2.31 -11.30
CA ILE A 85 -5.15 0.89 -11.27
C ILE A 85 -6.25 -0.01 -11.86
N LYS A 86 -7.52 0.35 -11.73
CA LYS A 86 -8.64 -0.47 -12.22
C LYS A 86 -9.17 -0.07 -13.59
N ARG A 87 -8.73 1.05 -14.18
CA ARG A 87 -9.00 1.32 -15.61
C ARG A 87 -8.20 0.34 -16.48
N ARG A 88 -8.85 -0.78 -16.80
CA ARG A 88 -8.77 -1.45 -18.09
C ARG A 88 -10.16 -1.43 -18.67
#